data_AF-A0A4Z0NF28-F1
#
_entry.id   AF-A0A4Z0NF28-F1
#
_cell.length_a   1.000
_cell.length_b   1.000
_cell.length_c   1.000
_cell.angle_alpha   90.00
_cell.angle_beta   90.00
_cell.angle_gamma   90.00
#
_symmetry.space_group_name_H-M   'P 1'
#
loop_
_entity.id
_entity.type
_entity.pdbx_description
1 polymer ?
#
loop_
_entity_poly.entity_id
_entity_poly.type
_entity_poly.pdbx_seq_one_letter_code
_entity_poly.pdbx_strand_id
1 'polypeptide(L)'
;MAMRTTFVVQTFEVHRKRLRPGSRDVAPTESGALKRAEAIAARMPGAAALRIVADDETGELESVEILGQFGEIPDDFAEQLSGG
;
A
#
# COMPACT_ATOMS: atom_id res chain seq x y z
N MET A 1 18.12 -12.94 -11.73
CA MET A 1 17.57 -12.37 -10.49
C MET A 1 17.75 -10.87 -10.51
N ALA A 2 16.88 -10.18 -11.25
CA ALA A 2 16.75 -8.74 -11.18
C ALA A 2 15.54 -8.45 -10.30
N MET A 3 15.73 -7.83 -9.15
CA MET A 3 14.63 -7.44 -8.27
C MET A 3 14.09 -6.10 -8.74
N ARG A 4 12.77 -6.01 -8.88
CA ARG A 4 12.05 -4.77 -9.19
C ARG A 4 11.33 -4.28 -7.95
N THR A 5 11.66 -3.06 -7.55
CA THR A 5 10.91 -2.34 -6.51
C THR A 5 9.79 -1.52 -7.14
N THR A 6 8.56 -1.72 -6.65
CA THR A 6 7.38 -0.97 -7.04
C THR A 6 6.77 -0.34 -5.80
N PHE A 7 6.41 0.94 -5.89
CA PHE A 7 5.73 1.64 -4.79
C PHE A 7 4.25 1.71 -5.08
N VAL A 8 3.42 1.30 -4.12
CA VAL A 8 1.96 1.22 -4.28
C VAL A 8 1.30 2.00 -3.15
N VAL A 9 0.28 2.76 -3.47
CA VAL A 9 -0.59 3.43 -2.51
C VAL A 9 -1.91 2.68 -2.47
N GLN A 10 -2.22 2.10 -1.32
CA GLN A 10 -3.50 1.44 -1.06
C GLN A 10 -4.42 2.42 -0.35
N THR A 11 -5.58 2.73 -0.94
CA THR A 11 -6.60 3.53 -0.27
C THR A 11 -7.52 2.65 0.56
N PHE A 12 -8.17 3.22 1.57
CA PHE A 12 -9.20 2.56 2.37
C PHE A 12 -10.49 3.36 2.34
N GLU A 13 -11.59 2.66 2.17
CA GLU A 13 -12.93 3.24 2.16
C GLU A 13 -13.84 2.57 3.18
N VAL A 14 -14.78 3.34 3.74
CA VAL A 14 -15.75 2.81 4.69
C VAL A 14 -16.93 2.25 3.91
N HIS A 15 -17.09 0.93 3.96
CA HIS A 15 -18.23 0.24 3.40
C HIS A 15 -19.01 -0.49 4.50
N ARG A 16 -20.28 -0.12 4.71
CA ARG A 16 -21.16 -0.68 5.77
C ARG A 16 -20.50 -0.66 7.17
N LYS A 17 -19.95 0.48 7.58
CA LYS A 17 -19.25 0.70 8.87
C LYS A 17 -17.99 -0.16 9.07
N ARG A 18 -17.38 -0.67 8.00
CA ARG A 18 -16.10 -1.37 8.03
C ARG A 18 -15.16 -0.77 7.01
N LEU A 19 -13.89 -0.60 7.39
CA LEU A 19 -12.84 -0.25 6.45
C LEU A 19 -12.60 -1.42 5.50
N ARG A 20 -12.47 -1.10 4.21
CA ARG A 20 -12.14 -2.06 3.15
C ARG A 20 -11.02 -1.47 2.30
N PRO A 21 -10.10 -2.32 1.80
CA PRO A 21 -9.15 -1.89 0.78
C PRO A 21 -9.92 -1.39 -0.45
N GLY A 22 -9.64 -0.14 -0.84
CA GLY A 22 -10.14 0.49 -2.06
C GLY A 22 -9.14 0.38 -3.21
N SER A 23 -9.03 1.44 -3.99
CA SER A 23 -8.14 1.51 -5.16
C SER A 23 -6.66 1.43 -4.78
N ARG A 24 -5.87 0.85 -5.69
CA ARG A 24 -4.40 0.85 -5.64
C ARG A 24 -3.87 1.78 -6.73
N ASP A 25 -2.93 2.65 -6.37
CA ASP A 25 -2.22 3.53 -7.31
C ASP A 25 -0.72 3.24 -7.24
N VAL A 26 -0.02 3.26 -8.38
CA VAL A 26 1.43 3.00 -8.43
C VAL A 26 2.17 4.33 -8.45
N ALA A 27 3.18 4.46 -7.61
CA ALA A 27 4.07 5.60 -7.57
C ALA A 27 5.46 5.23 -8.13
N PRO A 28 6.11 6.15 -8.86
CA PRO A 28 7.45 5.91 -9.40
C PRO A 28 8.54 5.97 -8.33
N THR A 29 8.27 6.57 -7.17
CA THR A 29 9.24 6.75 -6.08
C THR A 29 8.59 6.58 -4.71
N GLU A 30 9.41 6.21 -3.72
CA GLU A 30 9.01 6.07 -2.31
C GLU A 30 8.38 7.35 -1.75
N SER A 31 9.08 8.49 -1.90
CA SER A 31 8.58 9.79 -1.45
C SER A 31 7.28 10.18 -2.18
N GLY A 32 7.15 9.79 -3.46
CA GLY A 32 5.91 9.98 -4.22
C GLY A 32 4.75 9.17 -3.65
N ALA A 33 4.99 7.93 -3.24
CA ALA A 33 3.98 7.08 -2.60
C ALA A 33 3.52 7.65 -1.26
N LEU A 34 4.47 8.07 -0.41
CA LEU A 34 4.17 8.67 0.89
C LEU A 34 3.31 9.94 0.76
N LYS A 35 3.75 10.89 -0.08
CA LYS A 35 3.00 12.15 -0.31
C LYS A 35 1.61 11.90 -0.89
N ARG A 36 1.48 10.91 -1.79
CA ARG A 36 0.17 10.54 -2.34
C ARG A 36 -0.72 9.90 -1.29
N ALA A 37 -0.20 8.99 -0.49
CA ALA A 37 -0.95 8.35 0.59
C ALA A 37 -1.46 9.40 1.59
N GLU A 38 -0.60 10.32 2.02
CA GLU A 38 -0.97 11.44 2.89
C GLU A 38 -2.05 12.34 2.26
N ALA A 39 -1.86 12.75 1.00
CA ALA A 39 -2.83 13.59 0.29
C ALA A 39 -4.18 12.88 0.07
N ILE A 40 -4.18 11.56 -0.10
CA ILE A 40 -5.41 10.77 -0.22
C ILE A 40 -6.11 10.65 1.13
N ALA A 41 -5.38 10.37 2.21
CA ALA A 41 -5.93 10.27 3.55
C ALA A 41 -6.54 11.60 4.05
N ALA A 42 -6.18 12.74 3.44
CA ALA A 42 -6.85 14.00 3.71
C ALA A 42 -8.31 14.07 3.20
N ARG A 43 -8.70 13.20 2.25
CA ARG A 43 -10.04 13.17 1.62
C ARG A 43 -10.74 11.82 1.66
N MET A 44 -10.04 10.76 2.04
CA MET A 44 -10.53 9.40 2.23
C MET A 44 -10.32 8.98 3.68
N PRO A 45 -11.05 7.97 4.19
CA PRO A 45 -10.87 7.45 5.54
C PRO A 45 -9.41 7.14 5.89
N GLY A 46 -8.66 6.50 4.96
CA GLY A 46 -7.23 6.31 5.12
C GLY A 46 -6.53 5.83 3.86
N ALA A 47 -5.19 5.78 3.92
CA ALA A 47 -4.34 5.25 2.87
C ALA A 47 -2.99 4.75 3.44
N ALA A 48 -2.45 3.69 2.85
CA ALA A 48 -1.12 3.16 3.14
C ALA A 48 -0.21 3.31 1.92
N ALA A 49 1.05 3.68 2.15
CA ALA A 49 2.12 3.55 1.18
C ALA A 49 2.87 2.24 1.40
N LEU A 50 3.06 1.48 0.32
CA LEU A 50 3.66 0.16 0.31
C LEU A 50 4.86 0.14 -0.63
N ARG A 51 5.88 -0.62 -0.25
CA ARG A 51 7.00 -1.02 -1.09
C ARG A 51 6.88 -2.49 -1.38
N ILE A 52 6.77 -2.84 -2.65
CA ILE A 52 6.70 -4.21 -3.13
C ILE A 52 8.01 -4.51 -3.86
N VAL A 53 8.71 -5.56 -3.43
CA VAL A 53 9.85 -6.12 -4.15
C VAL A 53 9.40 -7.41 -4.79
N ALA A 54 9.57 -7.50 -6.11
CA ALA A 54 9.25 -8.70 -6.88
C ALA A 54 10.40 -9.02 -7.82
N ASP A 55 10.60 -10.29 -8.14
CA ASP A 55 11.56 -10.70 -9.16
C ASP A 55 11.02 -10.35 -10.56
N ASP A 56 11.78 -9.60 -11.34
CA ASP A 56 11.37 -9.05 -12.64
C ASP A 56 11.30 -10.13 -13.74
N GLU A 57 11.91 -11.31 -13.52
CA GLU A 57 11.91 -12.43 -14.48
C GLU A 57 10.69 -13.35 -14.28
N THR A 58 10.23 -13.50 -13.04
CA THR A 58 9.15 -14.43 -12.66
C THR A 58 7.85 -13.72 -12.26
N GLY A 59 7.94 -12.45 -11.84
CA GLY A 59 6.83 -11.72 -11.24
C GLY A 59 6.47 -12.18 -9.83
N GLU A 60 7.28 -13.04 -9.23
CA GLU A 60 7.06 -13.52 -7.87
C GLU A 60 7.29 -12.39 -6.86
N LEU A 61 6.30 -12.18 -6.00
CA LEU A 61 6.38 -11.23 -4.89
C LEU A 61 7.36 -11.77 -3.86
N GLU A 62 8.45 -11.05 -3.63
CA GLU A 62 9.48 -11.43 -2.66
C GLU A 62 9.21 -10.79 -1.29
N SER A 63 8.84 -9.51 -1.27
CA SER A 63 8.50 -8.82 -0.03
C SER A 63 7.53 -7.66 -0.24
N VAL A 64 6.72 -7.39 0.80
CA VAL A 64 5.88 -6.21 0.89
C VAL A 64 6.14 -5.52 2.22
N GLU A 65 6.45 -4.23 2.17
CA GLU A 65 6.71 -3.41 3.35
C GLU A 65 5.80 -2.20 3.37
N ILE A 66 5.31 -1.83 4.55
CA ILE A 66 4.55 -0.61 4.75
C ILE A 66 5.52 0.54 5.01
N LEU A 67 5.56 1.50 4.10
CA LEU A 67 6.39 2.70 4.21
C LEU A 67 5.73 3.77 5.10
N GLY A 68 4.40 3.82 5.09
CA GLY A 68 3.65 4.82 5.85
C GLY A 68 2.16 4.52 5.87
N GLN A 69 1.51 4.95 6.95
CA GLN A 69 0.10 4.76 7.21
C GLN A 69 -0.51 6.11 7.56
N PHE A 70 -1.60 6.48 6.88
CA PHE A 70 -2.25 7.77 7.05
C PHE A 70 -3.75 7.59 7.18
N GLY A 71 -4.37 8.23 8.17
CA GLY A 71 -5.79 8.09 8.47
C GLY A 71 -6.15 6.76 9.13
N GLU A 72 -7.37 6.28 8.87
CA GLU A 72 -7.90 5.03 9.40
C GLU A 72 -7.54 3.84 8.49
N ILE A 73 -6.83 2.86 9.06
CA ILE A 73 -6.40 1.64 8.40
C ILE A 73 -6.81 0.44 9.29
N PRO A 74 -7.26 -0.68 8.72
CA PRO A 74 -7.56 -1.87 9.52
C PRO A 74 -6.31 -2.36 10.29
N ASP A 75 -6.48 -2.68 11.58
CA ASP A 75 -5.36 -3.16 12.43
C ASP A 75 -4.74 -4.46 11.89
N ASP A 76 -5.55 -5.30 11.26
CA ASP A 76 -5.15 -6.56 10.62
C ASP A 76 -4.45 -6.37 9.27
N PHE A 77 -4.37 -5.14 8.74
CA PHE A 77 -3.77 -4.87 7.44
C PHE A 77 -2.28 -5.23 7.40
N ALA A 78 -1.54 -4.90 8.47
CA ALA A 78 -0.12 -5.25 8.55
C ALA A 78 0.09 -6.77 8.59
N GLU A 79 -0.77 -7.49 9.31
CA GLU A 79 -0.75 -8.95 9.38
C GLU A 79 -1.08 -9.58 8.01
N GLN A 80 -2.08 -9.05 7.30
CA GLN A 80 -2.47 -9.52 5.96
C GLN A 80 -1.36 -9.41 4.91
N LEU A 81 -0.43 -8.45 5.06
CA LEU A 81 0.71 -8.32 4.14
C LEU A 81 1.84 -9.32 4.44
N SER A 82 1.91 -9.82 5.66
CA SER A 82 2.93 -10.78 6.11
C SER A 82 2.50 -12.26 6.01
N GLY A 83 1.21 -12.53 5.91
CA GLY A 83 0.63 -13.88 6.02
C GLY A 83 0.21 -14.55 4.70
N GLY A 84 0.83 -14.20 3.57
CA GLY A 84 0.55 -14.77 2.24
C GLY A 84 1.39 -15.99 1.91
#